data_AF-A0A6A6YGZ6-F1
#
_entry.id   AF-A0A6A6YGZ6-F1
#
_cell.length_a   1.000
_cell.length_b   1.000
_cell.length_c   1.000
_cell.angle_alpha   90.00
_cell.angle_beta   90.00
_cell.angle_gamma   90.00
#
_symmetry.space_group_name_H-M   'P 1'
#
loop_
_entity.id
_entity.type
_entity.pdbx_description
1 polymer ?
#
loop_
_entity_poly.entity_id
_entity_poly.type
_entity_poly.pdbx_seq_one_letter_code
_entity_poly.pdbx_strand_id
1 'polypeptide(L)'
;MDAFISRKRKRLSDDREYVSTAPKSCQTDPAADDEPTDFKLAVLASLHPYCDEDTLLEALLLSEGSVNLASQALKHSSTAISPRKKIATGIGYQSSLSAFTTSKETQSGSSGSTKKVLTKKGQTLHLYAPEDIETHTPCSIIHNFLPSHEADALLLELLEEAPTFQRETFQLFGNTVQSPHTMCFYANSWDEAEVQKTEYVYNGNYIKDIRQTLPEMRKVGSKVQAAVNEEIQRRIKTYYAEAKKLKFQSPRPWVPNAAFVNCYDGGAESVGYHSDQLTYLGPRAVIGSLSLGVAREFRVRKVVSRDSSGEKGDVSRADTEGQVSIHLPHNSLLVMHAEMQEEWKHSIAPAQAIDPHPIAKSKRINITYRCYKESLHPRLTPKCKCGVPTVLRCVQKRTENRGRYMWMCHTNYTPGKEGCSFFQWAEFDDDGEPPWAGDPMKENKDSIKEQSI
;
A
#
# COMPACT_ATOMS: atom_id res chain seq x y z
N MET A 1 -56.33 -22.74 -20.44
CA MET A 1 -56.29 -24.21 -20.27
C MET A 1 -55.98 -24.45 -18.81
N ASP A 2 -57.03 -24.65 -18.03
CA ASP A 2 -57.02 -24.80 -16.58
C ASP A 2 -57.00 -26.29 -16.16
N ALA A 3 -56.58 -26.48 -14.90
CA ALA A 3 -56.92 -27.56 -13.96
C ALA A 3 -56.05 -28.83 -13.89
N PHE A 4 -55.27 -28.90 -12.79
CA PHE A 4 -55.38 -29.85 -11.67
C PHE A 4 -55.86 -31.31 -11.93
N ILE A 5 -55.12 -32.30 -11.38
CA ILE A 5 -55.54 -33.22 -10.28
C ILE A 5 -54.56 -34.41 -10.11
N SER A 6 -54.08 -34.58 -8.87
CA SER A 6 -53.74 -35.80 -8.08
C SER A 6 -53.34 -37.14 -8.71
N ARG A 7 -52.37 -37.84 -8.06
CA ARG A 7 -52.63 -39.02 -7.17
C ARG A 7 -51.36 -39.66 -6.52
N LYS A 8 -51.40 -39.76 -5.18
CA LYS A 8 -51.09 -40.86 -4.23
C LYS A 8 -49.82 -41.76 -4.31
N ARG A 9 -49.00 -41.65 -3.24
CA ARG A 9 -48.62 -42.63 -2.16
C ARG A 9 -48.21 -44.10 -2.49
N LYS A 10 -47.07 -44.54 -1.92
CA LYS A 10 -46.92 -45.83 -1.19
C LYS A 10 -45.88 -45.72 -0.06
N ARG A 11 -46.05 -46.50 1.01
CA ARG A 11 -45.42 -46.44 2.35
C ARG A 11 -44.96 -47.86 2.77
N LEU A 12 -43.96 -47.93 3.68
CA LEU A 12 -43.51 -49.04 4.56
C LEU A 12 -42.64 -50.12 3.87
N SER A 13 -41.58 -50.69 4.48
CA SER A 13 -41.42 -51.14 5.88
C SER A 13 -39.97 -51.22 6.38
N ASP A 14 -39.88 -51.31 7.71
CA ASP A 14 -38.77 -51.62 8.63
C ASP A 14 -37.99 -52.90 8.28
N ASP A 15 -36.68 -52.91 8.57
CA ASP A 15 -36.01 -54.07 9.21
C ASP A 15 -34.67 -53.65 9.81
N ARG A 16 -34.52 -53.93 11.11
CA ARG A 16 -33.30 -53.77 11.92
C ARG A 16 -32.44 -55.02 11.77
N GLU A 17 -31.18 -54.86 11.38
CA GLU A 17 -30.12 -55.78 11.80
C GLU A 17 -28.89 -55.01 12.29
N TYR A 18 -28.48 -55.34 13.51
CA TYR A 18 -27.35 -54.81 14.23
C TYR A 18 -26.15 -55.72 13.93
N VAL A 19 -25.16 -55.25 13.18
CA VAL A 19 -23.88 -55.96 13.02
C VAL A 19 -22.72 -55.01 13.30
N SER A 20 -22.10 -55.24 14.45
CA SER A 20 -20.83 -54.65 14.89
C SER A 20 -19.69 -55.10 13.98
N THR A 21 -19.02 -54.17 13.29
CA THR A 21 -17.67 -54.40 12.75
C THR A 21 -16.80 -53.15 12.86
N ALA A 22 -15.58 -53.35 13.34
CA ALA A 22 -14.53 -52.36 13.57
C ALA A 22 -14.08 -51.66 12.26
N PRO A 23 -13.53 -50.44 12.33
CA PRO A 23 -13.21 -49.66 11.14
C PRO A 23 -11.99 -50.25 10.42
N LYS A 24 -12.19 -50.65 9.16
CA LYS A 24 -11.12 -50.91 8.19
C LYS A 24 -10.53 -49.58 7.72
N SER A 25 -9.21 -49.51 7.73
CA SER A 25 -8.39 -48.43 7.18
C SER A 25 -8.77 -48.11 5.73
N CYS A 26 -9.20 -46.88 5.45
CA CYS A 26 -9.44 -46.41 4.09
C CYS A 26 -8.20 -45.71 3.55
N GLN A 27 -7.82 -46.12 2.35
CA GLN A 27 -6.74 -45.58 1.55
C GLN A 27 -7.14 -44.22 0.97
N THR A 28 -6.14 -43.38 0.73
CA THR A 28 -6.22 -42.00 0.25
C THR A 28 -6.64 -41.91 -1.22
N ASP A 29 -7.80 -41.32 -1.49
CA ASP A 29 -8.18 -40.81 -2.81
C ASP A 29 -7.68 -39.36 -2.99
N PRO A 30 -7.13 -38.96 -4.15
CA PRO A 30 -6.55 -37.65 -4.39
C PRO A 30 -7.56 -36.57 -4.85
N ALA A 31 -8.84 -36.70 -4.49
CA ALA A 31 -9.93 -35.80 -4.94
C ALA A 31 -10.52 -34.93 -3.81
N ALA A 32 -9.71 -34.55 -2.81
CA ALA A 32 -10.17 -33.93 -1.56
C ALA A 32 -10.03 -32.39 -1.49
N ASP A 33 -10.07 -31.67 -2.62
CA ASP A 33 -9.82 -30.22 -2.63
C ASP A 33 -11.07 -29.33 -2.81
N ASP A 34 -12.25 -29.90 -3.05
CA ASP A 34 -13.50 -29.15 -3.30
C ASP A 34 -14.50 -29.13 -2.11
N GLU A 35 -14.05 -29.45 -0.89
CA GLU A 35 -14.93 -29.37 0.28
C GLU A 35 -15.12 -27.92 0.76
N PRO A 36 -16.35 -27.49 1.11
CA PRO A 36 -16.62 -26.16 1.63
C PRO A 36 -15.82 -25.85 2.90
N THR A 37 -15.35 -24.61 3.05
CA THR A 37 -14.56 -24.17 4.22
C THR A 37 -15.26 -24.48 5.54
N ASP A 38 -16.58 -24.27 5.63
CA ASP A 38 -17.37 -24.55 6.83
C ASP A 38 -17.33 -26.04 7.23
N PHE A 39 -17.28 -26.94 6.25
CA PHE A 39 -17.13 -28.36 6.50
C PHE A 39 -15.73 -28.68 7.04
N LYS A 40 -14.69 -28.12 6.41
CA LYS A 40 -13.29 -28.28 6.85
C LYS A 40 -13.07 -27.73 8.27
N LEU A 41 -13.70 -26.59 8.61
CA LEU A 41 -13.72 -26.02 9.95
C LEU A 41 -14.45 -26.92 10.96
N ALA A 42 -15.61 -27.47 10.60
CA ALA A 42 -16.33 -28.40 11.46
C ALA A 42 -15.52 -29.69 11.73
N VAL A 43 -14.78 -30.19 10.73
CA VAL A 43 -13.86 -31.33 10.91
C VAL A 43 -12.73 -30.95 11.86
N LEU A 44 -12.11 -29.78 11.70
CA LEU A 44 -11.06 -29.31 12.60
C LEU A 44 -11.56 -29.06 14.02
N ALA A 45 -12.77 -28.53 14.20
CA ALA A 45 -13.38 -28.32 15.51
C ALA A 45 -13.67 -29.63 16.25
N SER A 46 -14.02 -30.68 15.49
CA SER A 46 -14.16 -32.05 16.04
C SER A 46 -12.81 -32.65 16.46
N LEU A 47 -11.74 -32.40 15.68
CA LEU A 47 -10.39 -32.91 15.96
C LEU A 47 -9.66 -32.13 17.05
N HIS A 48 -10.01 -30.85 17.25
CA HIS A 48 -9.39 -29.92 18.21
C HIS A 48 -10.44 -29.14 19.02
N PRO A 49 -11.20 -29.82 19.91
CA PRO A 49 -12.35 -29.20 20.60
C PRO A 49 -11.99 -28.05 21.56
N TYR A 50 -10.71 -27.87 21.84
CA TYR A 50 -10.19 -26.85 22.76
C TYR A 50 -9.71 -25.58 22.04
N CYS A 51 -9.70 -25.57 20.70
CA CYS A 51 -9.36 -24.40 19.90
C CYS A 51 -10.64 -23.66 19.50
N ASP A 52 -10.61 -22.33 19.50
CA ASP A 52 -11.70 -21.50 19.01
C ASP A 52 -11.71 -21.41 17.48
N GLU A 53 -12.85 -21.03 16.92
CA GLU A 53 -13.12 -21.03 15.48
C GLU A 53 -12.09 -20.19 14.69
N ASP A 54 -11.68 -19.04 15.23
CA ASP A 54 -10.67 -18.17 14.64
C ASP A 54 -9.31 -18.89 14.50
N THR A 55 -8.87 -19.63 15.53
CA THR A 55 -7.63 -20.41 15.49
C THR A 55 -7.72 -21.55 14.47
N LEU A 56 -8.89 -22.19 14.34
CA LEU A 56 -9.09 -23.27 13.37
C LEU A 56 -9.09 -22.75 11.93
N LEU A 57 -9.71 -21.59 11.69
CA LEU A 57 -9.72 -20.92 10.39
C LEU A 57 -8.33 -20.46 9.99
N GLU A 58 -7.56 -19.88 10.92
CA GLU A 58 -6.17 -19.48 10.67
C GLU A 58 -5.28 -20.69 10.32
N ALA A 59 -5.40 -21.80 11.07
CA ALA A 59 -4.67 -23.03 10.77
C ALA A 59 -5.03 -23.61 9.40
N LEU A 60 -6.30 -23.53 9.00
CA LEU A 60 -6.78 -24.01 7.70
C LEU A 60 -6.30 -23.13 6.53
N LEU A 61 -6.31 -21.80 6.70
CA LEU A 61 -5.81 -20.85 5.71
C LEU A 61 -4.30 -21.03 5.45
N LEU A 62 -3.51 -21.21 6.51
CA LEU A 62 -2.06 -21.44 6.42
C LEU A 62 -1.71 -22.81 5.82
N SER A 63 -2.64 -23.76 5.92
CA SER A 63 -2.50 -25.11 5.37
C SER A 63 -3.04 -25.23 3.95
N GLU A 64 -3.23 -24.11 3.26
CA GLU A 64 -3.79 -24.03 1.91
C GLU A 64 -5.13 -24.79 1.78
N GLY A 65 -5.96 -24.77 2.84
CA GLY A 65 -7.24 -25.48 2.87
C GLY A 65 -7.14 -26.98 3.19
N SER A 66 -5.97 -27.49 3.57
CA SER A 66 -5.78 -28.89 3.98
C SER A 66 -6.05 -29.12 5.47
N VAL A 67 -7.12 -29.85 5.77
CA VAL A 67 -7.49 -30.24 7.15
C VAL A 67 -6.39 -31.06 7.84
N ASN A 68 -5.69 -31.91 7.09
CA ASN A 68 -4.64 -32.78 7.65
C ASN A 68 -3.42 -31.98 8.11
N LEU A 69 -2.96 -31.03 7.29
CA LEU A 69 -1.84 -30.15 7.63
C LEU A 69 -2.22 -29.19 8.76
N ALA A 70 -3.44 -28.64 8.72
CA ALA A 70 -3.95 -27.76 9.78
C ALA A 70 -4.04 -28.50 11.12
N SER A 71 -4.54 -29.74 11.11
CA SER A 71 -4.62 -30.57 12.30
C SER A 71 -3.25 -30.93 12.87
N GLN A 72 -2.24 -31.16 12.02
CA GLN A 72 -0.87 -31.41 12.48
C GLN A 72 -0.27 -30.15 13.13
N ALA A 73 -0.45 -28.98 12.53
CA ALA A 73 0.02 -27.72 13.09
C ALA A 73 -0.58 -27.44 14.49
N LEU A 74 -1.87 -27.71 14.67
CA LEU A 74 -2.58 -27.53 15.94
C LEU A 74 -2.09 -28.50 17.04
N LYS A 75 -1.69 -29.74 16.71
CA LYS A 75 -1.17 -30.71 17.70
C LYS A 75 0.15 -30.28 18.34
N HIS A 76 1.02 -29.62 17.56
CA HIS A 76 2.34 -29.19 18.02
C HIS A 76 2.31 -27.89 18.83
N SER A 77 1.20 -27.15 18.84
CA SER A 77 1.01 -25.91 19.60
C SER A 77 0.55 -26.12 21.06
N SER A 78 0.49 -27.36 21.55
CA SER A 78 -0.10 -27.72 22.85
C SER A 78 0.74 -27.38 24.09
N THR A 79 1.83 -26.61 23.95
CA THR A 79 2.59 -26.10 25.11
C THR A 79 2.71 -24.57 25.06
N ALA A 80 2.00 -23.95 26.02
CA ALA A 80 2.03 -22.54 26.41
C ALA A 80 1.22 -21.52 25.57
N ILE A 81 -0.10 -21.43 25.85
CA ILE A 81 -0.84 -20.17 25.70
C ILE A 81 -1.66 -19.94 26.97
N SER A 82 -1.18 -19.03 27.83
CA SER A 82 -1.95 -18.41 28.90
C SER A 82 -2.93 -17.40 28.29
N PRO A 83 -4.16 -17.23 28.79
CA PRO A 83 -5.17 -16.38 28.16
C PRO A 83 -4.72 -14.91 28.18
N ARG A 84 -4.21 -14.41 27.05
CA ARG A 84 -4.03 -12.97 26.84
C ARG A 84 -5.41 -12.31 26.76
N LYS A 85 -5.55 -11.16 27.45
CA LYS A 85 -6.73 -10.29 27.41
C LYS A 85 -7.19 -10.09 25.96
N LYS A 86 -8.47 -10.40 25.70
CA LYS A 86 -9.18 -10.05 24.47
C LYS A 86 -9.09 -8.54 24.26
N ILE A 87 -8.26 -8.11 23.31
CA ILE A 87 -8.39 -6.80 22.69
C ILE A 87 -9.56 -6.94 21.72
N ALA A 88 -10.52 -6.02 21.79
CA ALA A 88 -11.71 -6.04 20.94
C ALA A 88 -11.28 -6.17 19.47
N THR A 89 -11.75 -7.23 18.82
CA THR A 89 -11.51 -7.54 17.42
C THR A 89 -12.18 -6.48 16.54
N GLY A 90 -11.41 -5.48 16.13
CA GLY A 90 -11.71 -4.76 14.90
C GLY A 90 -11.54 -5.72 13.72
N ILE A 91 -12.37 -5.58 12.70
CA ILE A 91 -12.31 -6.40 11.49
C ILE A 91 -11.00 -6.07 10.74
N GLY A 92 -10.19 -7.09 10.43
CA GLY A 92 -8.97 -6.97 9.59
C GLY A 92 -7.61 -7.13 10.30
N TYR A 93 -7.58 -7.51 11.57
CA TYR A 93 -6.34 -7.78 12.31
C TYR A 93 -6.02 -9.29 12.32
N GLN A 94 -4.85 -9.68 11.79
CA GLN A 94 -4.38 -11.08 11.80
C GLN A 94 -2.93 -11.18 12.31
N SER A 95 -2.60 -12.29 12.98
CA SER A 95 -1.29 -12.60 13.59
C SER A 95 -0.14 -12.68 12.59
N SER A 96 1.11 -12.53 13.07
CA SER A 96 2.32 -12.69 12.25
C SER A 96 2.56 -14.14 11.83
N LEU A 97 3.06 -14.31 10.60
CA LEU A 97 3.51 -15.59 10.03
C LEU A 97 4.67 -16.23 10.82
N SER A 98 5.42 -15.44 11.59
CA SER A 98 6.57 -15.90 12.37
C SER A 98 6.19 -16.76 13.58
N ALA A 99 4.96 -16.64 14.11
CA ALA A 99 4.50 -17.40 15.28
C ALA A 99 4.44 -18.92 15.07
N PHE A 100 4.49 -19.38 13.80
CA PHE A 100 4.33 -20.80 13.46
C PHE A 100 5.47 -21.39 12.60
N THR A 101 6.54 -20.63 12.30
CA THR A 101 7.70 -21.17 11.55
C THR A 101 8.76 -21.87 12.40
N THR A 102 8.55 -22.02 13.71
CA THR A 102 9.41 -22.84 14.59
C THR A 102 9.13 -24.34 14.40
N SER A 103 9.66 -24.94 13.33
CA SER A 103 9.99 -26.37 13.28
C SER A 103 10.64 -26.77 11.94
N LYS A 104 11.78 -26.15 11.59
CA LYS A 104 12.71 -26.75 10.61
C LYS A 104 14.14 -26.21 10.67
N GLU A 105 14.68 -26.01 11.87
CA GLU A 105 16.12 -25.81 12.04
C GLU A 105 16.66 -26.72 13.14
N THR A 106 16.97 -27.96 12.77
CA THR A 106 18.02 -28.72 13.45
C THR A 106 18.81 -29.51 12.41
N GLN A 107 20.10 -29.17 12.34
CA GLN A 107 21.24 -29.91 11.75
C GLN A 107 21.50 -29.79 10.23
N SER A 108 22.26 -28.77 9.83
CA SER A 108 23.66 -28.91 9.36
C SER A 108 24.16 -27.57 8.79
N GLY A 109 25.45 -27.29 9.01
CA GLY A 109 26.01 -25.94 8.97
C GLY A 109 26.37 -25.35 7.60
N SER A 110 26.79 -24.08 7.69
CA SER A 110 27.47 -23.19 6.74
C SER A 110 26.61 -22.19 5.93
N SER A 111 26.93 -20.92 6.21
CA SER A 111 26.87 -19.69 5.41
C SER A 111 25.62 -19.33 4.59
N GLY A 112 25.04 -18.18 4.93
CA GLY A 112 24.30 -17.31 4.02
C GLY A 112 22.78 -17.54 4.01
N SER A 113 22.04 -16.88 4.89
CA SER A 113 20.58 -16.87 4.84
C SER A 113 20.12 -16.08 3.60
N THR A 114 19.96 -16.76 2.48
CA THR A 114 19.18 -16.25 1.36
C THR A 114 17.72 -16.22 1.82
N LYS A 115 17.20 -15.01 2.08
CA LYS A 115 15.79 -14.79 2.40
C LYS A 115 14.94 -15.39 1.27
N LYS A 116 14.20 -16.47 1.54
CA LYS A 116 13.33 -17.12 0.54
C LYS A 116 12.26 -16.11 0.10
N VAL A 117 12.13 -15.94 -1.21
CA VAL A 117 11.08 -15.13 -1.84
C VAL A 117 9.75 -15.84 -1.60
N LEU A 118 8.88 -15.26 -0.75
CA LEU A 118 7.57 -15.85 -0.42
C LEU A 118 6.53 -15.70 -1.54
N THR A 119 6.79 -14.85 -2.52
CA THR A 119 5.88 -14.60 -3.63
C THR A 119 6.08 -15.63 -4.74
N LYS A 120 5.06 -16.46 -5.00
CA LYS A 120 5.00 -17.37 -6.17
C LYS A 120 4.35 -16.63 -7.34
N LYS A 121 4.80 -16.93 -8.57
CA LYS A 121 4.25 -16.36 -9.82
C LYS A 121 2.72 -16.53 -9.85
N GLY A 122 1.99 -15.42 -9.95
CA GLY A 122 0.52 -15.41 -10.06
C GLY A 122 -0.27 -15.41 -8.74
N GLN A 123 0.39 -15.53 -7.57
CA GLN A 123 -0.29 -15.47 -6.27
C GLN A 123 0.05 -14.16 -5.55
N THR A 124 -0.98 -13.48 -5.02
CA THR A 124 -0.78 -12.27 -4.19
C THR A 124 -0.50 -12.69 -2.76
N LEU A 125 0.62 -12.25 -2.19
CA LEU A 125 0.95 -12.47 -0.79
C LEU A 125 0.22 -11.43 0.06
N HIS A 126 -0.77 -11.84 0.84
CA HIS A 126 -1.48 -10.95 1.74
C HIS A 126 -0.72 -10.86 3.07
N LEU A 127 -0.38 -9.64 3.49
CA LEU A 127 0.32 -9.36 4.73
C LEU A 127 -0.57 -8.50 5.64
N TYR A 128 -0.60 -8.88 6.92
CA TYR A 128 -1.44 -8.25 7.95
C TYR A 128 -0.59 -7.74 9.11
N ALA A 129 0.37 -8.55 9.57
CA ALA A 129 1.22 -8.19 10.70
C ALA A 129 2.29 -7.16 10.30
N PRO A 130 2.55 -6.13 11.14
CA PRO A 130 3.58 -5.12 10.88
C PRO A 130 4.97 -5.70 10.57
N GLU A 131 5.38 -6.73 11.31
CA GLU A 131 6.70 -7.35 11.17
C GLU A 131 6.88 -8.02 9.79
N ASP A 132 5.83 -8.67 9.29
CA ASP A 132 5.85 -9.32 7.99
C ASP A 132 5.87 -8.27 6.86
N ILE A 133 5.05 -7.22 7.00
CA ILE A 133 5.02 -6.09 6.06
C ILE A 133 6.42 -5.47 5.93
N GLU A 134 7.08 -5.18 7.04
CA GLU A 134 8.40 -4.56 7.04
C GLU A 134 9.50 -5.47 6.52
N THR A 135 9.36 -6.78 6.71
CA THR A 135 10.30 -7.79 6.24
C THR A 135 10.26 -7.93 4.72
N HIS A 136 9.07 -7.79 4.13
CA HIS A 136 8.84 -8.04 2.70
C HIS A 136 8.73 -6.79 1.85
N THR A 137 8.56 -5.62 2.46
CA THR A 137 8.33 -4.35 1.75
C THR A 137 9.10 -3.19 2.41
N PRO A 138 9.34 -2.08 1.68
CA PRO A 138 9.86 -0.85 2.27
C PRO A 138 8.76 -0.04 2.97
N CYS A 139 7.73 -0.70 3.53
CA CYS A 139 6.66 -0.04 4.27
C CYS A 139 6.68 -0.49 5.73
N SER A 140 6.24 0.39 6.63
CA SER A 140 5.81 0.04 7.99
C SER A 140 4.38 0.51 8.22
N ILE A 141 3.66 -0.16 9.12
CA ILE A 141 2.27 0.17 9.43
C ILE A 141 2.08 0.32 10.95
N ILE A 142 1.39 1.37 11.34
CA ILE A 142 0.94 1.63 12.71
C ILE A 142 -0.58 1.56 12.70
N HIS A 143 -1.11 0.51 13.30
CA HIS A 143 -2.55 0.32 13.44
C HIS A 143 -3.11 1.11 14.62
N ASN A 144 -4.40 1.45 14.56
CA ASN A 144 -5.09 2.28 15.57
C ASN A 144 -4.27 3.52 15.94
N PHE A 145 -3.74 4.18 14.91
CA PHE A 145 -2.72 5.22 15.05
C PHE A 145 -3.19 6.37 15.95
N LEU A 146 -4.42 6.84 15.72
CA LEU A 146 -5.04 7.90 16.53
C LEU A 146 -5.92 7.31 17.64
N PRO A 147 -6.12 8.03 18.75
CA PRO A 147 -7.25 7.77 19.63
C PRO A 147 -8.57 7.77 18.84
N SER A 148 -9.48 6.84 19.12
CA SER A 148 -10.70 6.65 18.31
C SER A 148 -11.52 7.93 18.12
N HIS A 149 -11.66 8.75 19.15
CA HIS A 149 -12.40 10.02 19.06
C HIS A 149 -11.75 11.03 18.09
N GLU A 150 -10.42 11.03 17.96
CA GLU A 150 -9.72 11.89 16.99
C GLU A 150 -9.83 11.33 15.57
N ALA A 151 -9.75 10.00 15.41
CA ALA A 151 -9.96 9.34 14.12
C ALA A 151 -11.38 9.60 13.59
N ASP A 152 -12.38 9.52 14.46
CA ASP A 152 -13.77 9.80 14.13
C ASP A 152 -14.00 11.28 13.79
N ALA A 153 -13.44 12.20 14.57
CA ALA A 153 -13.52 13.64 14.30
C ALA A 153 -12.91 14.00 12.94
N LEU A 154 -11.69 13.51 12.66
CA LEU A 154 -11.03 13.70 11.37
C LEU A 154 -11.83 13.06 10.22
N LEU A 155 -12.36 11.86 10.42
CA LEU A 155 -13.17 11.18 9.41
C LEU A 155 -14.45 11.98 9.10
N LEU A 156 -15.14 12.50 10.10
CA LEU A 156 -16.35 13.31 9.91
C LEU A 156 -16.05 14.61 9.16
N GLU A 157 -15.00 15.34 9.54
CA GLU A 157 -14.55 16.56 8.85
C GLU A 157 -14.27 16.29 7.36
N LEU A 158 -13.58 15.19 7.06
CA LEU A 158 -13.26 14.84 5.68
C LEU A 158 -14.46 14.30 4.88
N LEU A 159 -15.40 13.62 5.54
CA LEU A 159 -16.63 13.16 4.89
C LEU A 159 -17.57 14.32 4.53
N GLU A 160 -17.53 15.41 5.29
CA GLU A 160 -18.25 16.65 4.95
C GLU A 160 -17.69 17.31 3.68
N GLU A 161 -16.36 17.30 3.53
CA GLU A 161 -15.68 17.87 2.35
C GLU A 161 -15.71 16.96 1.11
N ALA A 162 -15.72 15.63 1.30
CA ALA A 162 -15.58 14.63 0.22
C ALA A 162 -16.54 14.80 -0.97
N PRO A 163 -17.82 15.22 -0.81
CA PRO A 163 -18.72 15.48 -1.95
C PRO A 163 -18.21 16.54 -2.93
N THR A 164 -17.30 17.42 -2.51
CA THR A 164 -16.71 18.47 -3.35
C THR A 164 -15.44 18.03 -4.08
N PHE A 165 -14.92 16.83 -3.79
CA PHE A 165 -13.69 16.34 -4.39
C PHE A 165 -13.89 16.04 -5.88
N GLN A 166 -12.81 16.20 -6.65
CA GLN A 166 -12.87 16.09 -8.11
C GLN A 166 -12.12 14.85 -8.59
N ARG A 167 -12.56 14.30 -9.73
CA ARG A 167 -11.79 13.29 -10.45
C ARG A 167 -10.80 13.99 -11.36
N GLU A 168 -9.51 13.69 -11.21
CA GLU A 168 -8.48 14.21 -12.10
C GLU A 168 -8.59 13.57 -13.49
N THR A 169 -8.36 14.36 -14.54
CA THR A 169 -8.29 13.91 -15.93
C THR A 169 -6.88 14.12 -16.47
N PHE A 170 -6.30 13.09 -17.08
CA PHE A 170 -4.92 13.13 -17.60
C PHE A 170 -4.79 12.30 -18.88
N GLN A 171 -3.69 12.51 -19.61
CA GLN A 171 -3.39 11.76 -20.83
C GLN A 171 -2.59 10.49 -20.52
N LEU A 172 -3.05 9.35 -21.02
CA LEU A 172 -2.33 8.07 -20.93
C LEU A 172 -2.36 7.38 -22.30
N PHE A 173 -1.18 7.11 -22.87
CA PHE A 173 -1.03 6.51 -24.21
C PHE A 173 -1.82 7.23 -25.33
N GLY A 174 -1.88 8.55 -25.28
CA GLY A 174 -2.64 9.34 -26.27
C GLY A 174 -4.17 9.33 -26.06
N ASN A 175 -4.67 8.67 -25.00
CA ASN A 175 -6.09 8.70 -24.62
C ASN A 175 -6.31 9.56 -23.37
N THR A 176 -7.35 10.40 -23.38
CA THR A 176 -7.74 11.18 -22.20
C THR A 176 -8.50 10.25 -21.27
N VAL A 177 -7.97 10.04 -20.07
CA VAL A 177 -8.54 9.16 -19.06
C VAL A 177 -8.86 9.94 -17.79
N GLN A 178 -9.81 9.42 -17.02
CA GLN A 178 -10.24 10.02 -15.75
C GLN A 178 -9.91 9.07 -14.59
N SER A 179 -9.50 9.64 -13.46
CA SER A 179 -9.25 8.88 -12.24
C SER A 179 -10.51 8.16 -11.75
N PRO A 180 -10.42 6.86 -11.37
CA PRO A 180 -11.54 6.12 -10.81
C PRO A 180 -11.84 6.44 -9.34
N HIS A 181 -11.14 7.39 -8.72
CA HIS A 181 -11.46 7.95 -7.40
C HIS A 181 -11.49 9.49 -7.44
N THR A 182 -12.03 10.10 -6.40
CA THR A 182 -12.03 11.57 -6.23
C THR A 182 -10.92 12.01 -5.28
N MET A 183 -10.44 13.24 -5.43
CA MET A 183 -9.38 13.78 -4.59
C MET A 183 -9.49 15.30 -4.37
N CYS A 184 -8.76 15.78 -3.37
CA CYS A 184 -8.47 17.18 -3.14
C CYS A 184 -7.04 17.35 -2.58
N PHE A 185 -6.40 18.46 -2.90
CA PHE A 185 -5.04 18.78 -2.44
C PHE A 185 -5.10 19.86 -1.35
N TYR A 186 -4.44 19.62 -0.22
CA TYR A 186 -4.30 20.53 0.89
C TYR A 186 -2.84 20.98 1.11
N ALA A 187 -2.65 22.26 1.41
CA ALA A 187 -1.39 22.86 1.86
C ALA A 187 -1.58 23.55 3.23
N ASN A 188 -0.50 23.79 4.00
CA ASN A 188 -0.66 24.16 5.42
C ASN A 188 -1.21 25.58 5.61
N SER A 189 -0.92 26.49 4.68
CA SER A 189 -1.40 27.87 4.68
C SER A 189 -2.11 28.23 3.37
N TRP A 190 -2.86 29.34 3.38
CA TRP A 190 -3.45 29.90 2.16
C TRP A 190 -2.39 30.38 1.17
N ASP A 191 -1.30 30.97 1.67
CA ASP A 191 -0.18 31.42 0.85
C ASP A 191 0.50 30.24 0.16
N GLU A 192 0.74 29.15 0.89
CA GLU A 192 1.26 27.91 0.30
C GLU A 192 0.27 27.32 -0.71
N ALA A 193 -1.03 27.31 -0.41
CA ALA A 193 -2.03 26.81 -1.33
C ALA A 193 -2.06 27.62 -2.63
N GLU A 194 -1.91 28.94 -2.56
CA GLU A 194 -1.86 29.81 -3.73
C GLU A 194 -0.59 29.57 -4.55
N VAL A 195 0.58 29.54 -3.90
CA VAL A 195 1.85 29.19 -4.55
C VAL A 195 1.77 27.82 -5.24
N GLN A 196 1.15 26.83 -4.60
CA GLN A 196 0.94 25.51 -5.20
C GLN A 196 0.02 25.56 -6.44
N LYS A 197 -1.00 26.41 -6.45
CA LYS A 197 -1.90 26.56 -7.60
C LYS A 197 -1.20 27.22 -8.78
N THR A 198 -0.34 28.20 -8.51
CA THR A 198 0.23 29.08 -9.53
C THR A 198 1.58 28.63 -10.04
N GLU A 199 2.39 27.98 -9.21
CA GLU A 199 3.79 27.65 -9.54
C GLU A 199 4.03 26.15 -9.75
N TYR A 200 3.25 25.26 -9.14
CA TYR A 200 3.48 23.81 -9.17
C TYR A 200 2.68 23.10 -10.26
N VAL A 201 3.32 22.15 -10.93
CA VAL A 201 2.75 21.40 -12.05
C VAL A 201 2.69 19.92 -11.70
N TYR A 202 1.48 19.35 -11.80
CA TYR A 202 1.16 17.96 -11.54
C TYR A 202 0.61 17.31 -12.80
N ASN A 203 1.20 16.19 -13.24
CA ASN A 203 0.73 15.49 -14.45
C ASN A 203 0.61 16.39 -15.70
N GLY A 204 1.41 17.45 -15.82
CA GLY A 204 1.33 18.39 -16.96
C GLY A 204 0.51 19.64 -16.69
N ASN A 205 -0.28 19.65 -15.63
CA ASN A 205 -1.30 20.66 -15.37
C ASN A 205 -1.15 21.32 -14.01
N TYR A 206 -1.69 22.52 -13.88
CA TYR A 206 -1.90 23.16 -12.59
C TYR A 206 -3.14 22.57 -11.93
N ILE A 207 -3.04 22.22 -10.64
CA ILE A 207 -4.20 21.83 -9.84
C ILE A 207 -4.91 23.11 -9.42
N LYS A 208 -6.18 23.26 -9.83
CA LYS A 208 -6.95 24.48 -9.55
C LYS A 208 -7.52 24.51 -8.13
N ASP A 209 -7.89 23.35 -7.62
CA ASP A 209 -8.52 23.19 -6.31
C ASP A 209 -7.47 22.71 -5.30
N ILE A 210 -6.77 23.69 -4.71
CA ILE A 210 -5.86 23.49 -3.57
C ILE A 210 -6.39 24.30 -2.40
N ARG A 211 -6.54 23.65 -1.27
CA ARG A 211 -7.20 24.20 -0.08
C ARG A 211 -6.22 24.33 1.07
N GLN A 212 -6.54 25.16 2.04
CA GLN A 212 -5.83 25.15 3.31
C GLN A 212 -6.20 23.90 4.09
N THR A 213 -5.20 23.22 4.67
CA THR A 213 -5.38 22.08 5.59
C THR A 213 -6.42 22.40 6.66
N LEU A 214 -7.39 21.49 6.79
CA LEU A 214 -8.53 21.61 7.71
C LEU A 214 -8.10 21.51 9.19
N PRO A 215 -8.93 22.00 10.13
CA PRO A 215 -8.61 21.99 11.56
C PRO A 215 -8.20 20.62 12.14
N GLU A 216 -9.00 19.56 11.95
CA GLU A 216 -8.64 18.23 12.47
C GLU A 216 -7.45 17.64 11.71
N MET A 217 -7.40 17.82 10.39
CA MET A 217 -6.22 17.43 9.59
C MET A 217 -4.93 18.06 10.10
N ARG A 218 -4.94 19.35 10.46
CA ARG A 218 -3.76 20.07 10.98
C ARG A 218 -3.31 19.51 12.33
N LYS A 219 -4.26 19.25 13.23
CA LYS A 219 -3.96 18.63 14.55
C LYS A 219 -3.28 17.28 14.36
N VAL A 220 -3.87 16.42 13.52
CA VAL A 220 -3.36 15.08 13.20
C VAL A 220 -2.02 15.15 12.46
N GLY A 221 -1.82 16.12 11.58
CA GLY A 221 -0.58 16.30 10.83
C GLY A 221 0.67 16.39 11.72
N SER A 222 0.56 17.03 12.89
CA SER A 222 1.66 17.08 13.86
C SER A 222 2.03 15.71 14.44
N LYS A 223 1.03 14.85 14.68
CA LYS A 223 1.22 13.48 15.17
C LYS A 223 1.80 12.59 14.08
N VAL A 224 1.32 12.74 12.84
CA VAL A 224 1.88 12.05 11.67
C VAL A 224 3.34 12.45 11.47
N GLN A 225 3.67 13.74 11.61
CA GLN A 225 5.04 14.22 11.55
C GLN A 225 5.95 13.53 12.57
N ALA A 226 5.52 13.48 13.83
CA ALA A 226 6.30 12.82 14.89
C ALA A 226 6.50 11.32 14.58
N ALA A 227 5.43 10.61 14.25
CA ALA A 227 5.47 9.17 13.96
C ALA A 227 6.31 8.83 12.73
N VAL A 228 6.19 9.59 11.64
CA VAL A 228 7.00 9.37 10.43
C VAL A 228 8.48 9.62 10.72
N ASN A 229 8.83 10.66 11.47
CA ASN A 229 10.22 10.91 11.85
C ASN A 229 10.79 9.79 12.74
N GLU A 230 10.02 9.32 13.71
CA GLU A 230 10.40 8.18 14.54
C GLU A 230 10.62 6.92 13.70
N GLU A 231 9.71 6.62 12.78
CA GLU A 231 9.80 5.48 11.88
C GLU A 231 10.99 5.57 10.93
N ILE A 232 11.33 6.76 10.43
CA ILE A 232 12.55 6.97 9.64
C ILE A 232 13.79 6.60 10.45
N GLN A 233 13.91 7.11 11.68
CA GLN A 233 15.06 6.82 12.54
C GLN A 233 15.13 5.34 12.90
N ARG A 234 14.00 4.72 13.23
CA ARG A 234 13.90 3.29 13.51
C ARG A 234 14.34 2.48 12.30
N ARG A 235 13.81 2.77 11.11
CA ARG A 235 14.14 2.06 9.86
C ARG A 235 15.63 2.14 9.55
N ILE A 236 16.23 3.32 9.68
CA ILE A 236 17.68 3.51 9.49
C ILE A 236 18.45 2.62 10.47
N LYS A 237 18.07 2.63 11.76
CA LYS A 237 18.77 1.89 12.80
C LYS A 237 18.66 0.37 12.63
N THR A 238 17.51 -0.15 12.19
CA THR A 238 17.22 -1.59 12.24
C THR A 238 17.31 -2.31 10.89
N TYR A 239 17.05 -1.63 9.77
CA TYR A 239 17.00 -2.25 8.44
C TYR A 239 18.15 -1.86 7.52
N TYR A 240 18.76 -0.68 7.72
CA TYR A 240 19.82 -0.22 6.83
C TYR A 240 21.21 -0.65 7.31
N ALA A 241 22.08 -0.90 6.34
CA ALA A 241 23.44 -1.32 6.61
C ALA A 241 24.16 -0.27 7.49
N GLU A 242 24.88 -0.74 8.50
CA GLU A 242 25.67 0.09 9.42
C GLU A 242 24.85 1.14 10.19
N ALA A 243 23.52 0.99 10.26
CA ALA A 243 22.62 1.97 10.87
C ALA A 243 22.76 3.38 10.25
N LYS A 244 23.05 3.44 8.94
CA LYS A 244 23.23 4.69 8.18
C LYS A 244 22.08 4.92 7.22
N LYS A 245 21.73 6.20 7.03
CA LYS A 245 20.78 6.61 5.99
C LYS A 245 21.26 6.19 4.60
N LEU A 246 20.33 6.01 3.68
CA LEU A 246 20.66 5.68 2.30
C LEU A 246 21.27 6.90 1.59
N LYS A 247 22.02 6.62 0.52
CA LYS A 247 22.46 7.67 -0.42
C LYS A 247 21.24 8.38 -1.00
N PHE A 248 21.31 9.71 -1.04
CA PHE A 248 20.25 10.65 -1.43
C PHE A 248 19.11 10.81 -0.42
N GLN A 249 19.14 10.11 0.72
CA GLN A 249 18.13 10.28 1.76
C GLN A 249 18.46 11.53 2.59
N SER A 250 17.49 12.45 2.70
CA SER A 250 17.64 13.66 3.51
C SER A 250 17.82 13.32 5.00
N PRO A 251 18.79 13.94 5.70
CA PRO A 251 18.93 13.82 7.15
C PRO A 251 17.99 14.77 7.91
N ARG A 252 17.39 15.76 7.21
CA ARG A 252 16.50 16.75 7.83
C ARG A 252 15.20 16.10 8.31
N PRO A 253 14.60 16.62 9.39
CA PRO A 253 13.27 16.18 9.82
C PRO A 253 12.26 16.24 8.68
N TRP A 254 11.50 15.18 8.53
CA TRP A 254 10.38 15.11 7.61
C TRP A 254 9.24 16.00 8.12
N VAL A 255 8.65 16.81 7.24
CA VAL A 255 7.55 17.74 7.57
C VAL A 255 6.42 17.56 6.57
N PRO A 256 5.17 17.33 7.00
CA PRO A 256 4.02 17.24 6.11
C PRO A 256 3.57 18.65 5.68
N ASN A 257 4.05 19.12 4.54
CA ASN A 257 3.67 20.42 3.97
C ASN A 257 2.75 20.33 2.74
N ALA A 258 2.45 19.12 2.30
CA ALA A 258 1.49 18.87 1.24
C ALA A 258 0.71 17.59 1.55
N ALA A 259 -0.61 17.59 1.34
CA ALA A 259 -1.44 16.42 1.59
C ALA A 259 -2.47 16.18 0.47
N PHE A 260 -2.42 14.98 -0.11
CA PHE A 260 -3.42 14.53 -1.09
C PHE A 260 -4.46 13.70 -0.37
N VAL A 261 -5.70 14.19 -0.32
CA VAL A 261 -6.83 13.45 0.26
C VAL A 261 -7.58 12.76 -0.86
N ASN A 262 -7.62 11.44 -0.81
CA ASN A 262 -8.31 10.59 -1.79
C ASN A 262 -9.56 9.98 -1.14
N CYS A 263 -10.70 10.07 -1.82
CA CYS A 263 -11.93 9.39 -1.43
C CYS A 263 -12.23 8.28 -2.43
N TYR A 264 -12.36 7.06 -1.91
CA TYR A 264 -12.79 5.87 -2.63
C TYR A 264 -14.21 5.50 -2.17
N ASP A 265 -15.20 5.73 -3.02
CA ASP A 265 -16.60 5.45 -2.75
C ASP A 265 -17.00 4.06 -3.26
N GLY A 266 -16.99 3.07 -2.36
CA GLY A 266 -17.30 1.69 -2.70
C GLY A 266 -16.13 0.90 -3.31
N GLY A 267 -16.44 -0.33 -3.73
CA GLY A 267 -15.44 -1.34 -4.08
C GLY A 267 -14.77 -1.14 -5.42
N ALA A 268 -15.48 -0.51 -6.37
CA ALA A 268 -15.00 -0.33 -7.73
C ALA A 268 -13.90 0.73 -7.86
N GLU A 269 -13.94 1.77 -7.01
CA GLU A 269 -12.96 2.86 -7.07
C GLU A 269 -11.57 2.38 -6.66
N SER A 270 -10.55 2.81 -7.40
CA SER A 270 -9.20 2.27 -7.31
C SER A 270 -8.14 3.27 -7.75
N VAL A 271 -6.87 2.90 -7.63
CA VAL A 271 -5.76 3.59 -8.32
C VAL A 271 -4.77 2.53 -8.79
N GLY A 272 -4.42 2.57 -10.08
CA GLY A 272 -3.51 1.59 -10.68
C GLY A 272 -2.07 1.71 -10.18
N TYR A 273 -1.23 0.73 -10.56
CA TYR A 273 0.16 0.69 -10.13
C TYR A 273 0.97 1.90 -10.57
N HIS A 274 1.46 2.68 -9.60
CA HIS A 274 2.28 3.87 -9.81
C HIS A 274 3.38 4.00 -8.74
N SER A 275 4.26 4.97 -8.94
CA SER A 275 5.16 5.50 -7.91
C SER A 275 4.85 6.99 -7.79
N ASP A 276 4.99 7.55 -6.59
CA ASP A 276 4.75 8.98 -6.39
C ASP A 276 5.73 9.82 -7.21
N GLN A 277 5.26 10.97 -7.71
CA GLN A 277 6.10 11.85 -8.53
C GLN A 277 7.16 12.55 -7.69
N LEU A 278 8.42 12.31 -8.04
CA LEU A 278 9.57 12.76 -7.27
C LEU A 278 9.89 14.24 -7.43
N THR A 279 9.27 14.96 -8.38
CA THR A 279 9.66 16.34 -8.76
C THR A 279 9.90 17.26 -7.58
N TYR A 280 8.95 17.33 -6.66
CA TYR A 280 8.99 18.22 -5.50
C TYR A 280 9.39 17.51 -4.20
N LEU A 281 9.31 16.17 -4.20
CA LEU A 281 9.71 15.33 -3.07
C LEU A 281 11.24 15.13 -3.01
N GLY A 282 11.86 15.04 -4.18
CA GLY A 282 13.25 14.66 -4.35
C GLY A 282 13.50 13.15 -4.32
N PRO A 283 14.77 12.75 -4.46
CA PRO A 283 15.17 11.35 -4.33
C PRO A 283 14.91 10.82 -2.91
N ARG A 284 14.66 9.51 -2.80
CA ARG A 284 14.53 8.80 -1.51
C ARG A 284 13.46 9.37 -0.58
N ALA A 285 12.36 9.81 -1.18
CA ALA A 285 11.26 10.45 -0.47
C ALA A 285 10.51 9.46 0.44
N VAL A 286 10.16 9.94 1.63
CA VAL A 286 9.31 9.22 2.59
C VAL A 286 7.90 9.83 2.55
N ILE A 287 6.88 8.97 2.59
CA ILE A 287 5.47 9.35 2.50
C ILE A 287 4.71 8.75 3.68
N GLY A 288 3.91 9.56 4.37
CA GLY A 288 2.99 9.09 5.43
C GLY A 288 1.56 9.02 4.89
N SER A 289 0.92 7.86 4.97
CA SER A 289 -0.43 7.62 4.44
C SER A 289 -1.38 7.17 5.54
N LEU A 290 -2.30 8.04 5.95
CA LEU A 290 -3.32 7.74 6.96
C LEU A 290 -4.62 7.30 6.29
N SER A 291 -5.08 6.08 6.60
CA SER A 291 -6.33 5.51 6.08
C SER A 291 -7.44 5.56 7.11
N LEU A 292 -8.63 6.02 6.69
CA LEU A 292 -9.84 6.10 7.51
C LEU A 292 -11.04 5.52 6.74
N GLY A 293 -12.01 4.99 7.48
CA GLY A 293 -13.22 4.37 6.93
C GLY A 293 -13.01 2.91 6.54
N VAL A 294 -13.54 2.51 5.39
CA VAL A 294 -13.52 1.12 4.92
C VAL A 294 -12.09 0.61 4.68
N ALA A 295 -11.83 -0.63 5.10
CA ALA A 295 -10.58 -1.31 4.84
C ALA A 295 -10.37 -1.60 3.35
N ARG A 296 -9.16 -1.35 2.83
CA ARG A 296 -8.82 -1.66 1.43
C ARG A 296 -7.41 -2.23 1.32
N GLU A 297 -7.19 -2.95 0.24
CA GLU A 297 -5.90 -3.54 -0.11
C GLU A 297 -4.98 -2.51 -0.79
N PHE A 298 -3.88 -2.19 -0.12
CA PHE A 298 -2.74 -1.49 -0.70
C PHE A 298 -1.75 -2.50 -1.26
N ARG A 299 -1.73 -2.65 -2.58
CA ARG A 299 -0.88 -3.63 -3.24
C ARG A 299 0.42 -3.00 -3.70
N VAL A 300 1.54 -3.61 -3.33
CA VAL A 300 2.88 -3.24 -3.76
C VAL A 300 3.50 -4.33 -4.62
N ARG A 301 4.32 -3.92 -5.59
CA ARG A 301 5.14 -4.83 -6.39
C ARG A 301 6.48 -4.18 -6.69
N LYS A 302 7.53 -5.00 -6.66
CA LYS A 302 8.89 -4.53 -6.93
C LYS A 302 9.13 -4.39 -8.44
N VAL A 303 9.97 -3.42 -8.81
CA VAL A 303 10.30 -3.16 -10.21
C VAL A 303 11.51 -3.99 -10.63
N VAL A 304 11.30 -4.96 -11.53
CA VAL A 304 12.35 -5.84 -12.05
C VAL A 304 13.07 -5.20 -13.25
N SER A 305 14.40 -5.29 -13.29
CA SER A 305 15.20 -4.85 -14.44
C SER A 305 14.95 -5.70 -15.67
N ARG A 306 15.12 -5.10 -16.87
CA ARG A 306 14.91 -5.81 -18.14
C ARG A 306 15.98 -6.85 -18.47
N ASP A 307 17.18 -6.76 -17.91
CA ASP A 307 18.32 -7.58 -18.33
C ASP A 307 18.61 -8.78 -17.40
N SER A 308 18.07 -8.77 -16.18
CA SER A 308 18.30 -9.80 -15.17
C SER A 308 17.51 -11.11 -15.38
N SER A 309 16.64 -11.18 -16.38
CA SER A 309 15.94 -12.40 -16.77
C SER A 309 15.92 -12.51 -18.29
N GLY A 310 16.75 -13.41 -18.84
CA GLY A 310 17.01 -13.59 -20.28
C GLY A 310 15.83 -14.05 -21.15
N GLU A 311 14.58 -13.84 -20.74
CA GLU A 311 13.39 -14.27 -21.47
C GLU A 311 12.68 -13.09 -22.16
N LYS A 312 12.60 -13.15 -23.48
CA LYS A 312 11.76 -12.29 -24.33
C LYS A 312 10.34 -12.89 -24.37
N GLY A 313 9.43 -12.41 -23.52
CA GLY A 313 8.04 -12.90 -23.48
C GLY A 313 7.03 -11.84 -23.03
N ASP A 314 5.85 -11.90 -23.64
CA ASP A 314 4.79 -10.89 -23.81
C ASP A 314 3.83 -10.70 -22.60
N VAL A 315 4.32 -10.85 -21.36
CA VAL A 315 3.51 -10.66 -20.15
C VAL A 315 4.20 -9.65 -19.23
N SER A 316 3.43 -8.81 -18.53
CA SER A 316 3.92 -7.85 -17.54
C SER A 316 4.90 -8.54 -16.57
N ARG A 317 6.21 -8.35 -16.81
CA ARG A 317 7.34 -8.93 -16.05
C ARG A 317 7.32 -8.63 -14.54
N ALA A 318 6.43 -7.74 -14.10
CA ALA A 318 6.18 -7.43 -12.71
C ALA A 318 5.33 -8.48 -11.98
N ASP A 319 4.73 -9.44 -12.72
CA ASP A 319 4.03 -10.59 -12.14
C ASP A 319 4.99 -11.73 -11.75
N THR A 320 6.27 -11.62 -12.12
CA THR A 320 7.32 -12.63 -11.85
C THR A 320 7.87 -12.55 -10.43
N GLU A 321 7.97 -11.36 -9.83
CA GLU A 321 8.36 -11.18 -8.41
C GLU A 321 7.15 -11.23 -7.46
N GLY A 322 5.94 -11.42 -8.00
CA GLY A 322 4.66 -11.45 -7.30
C GLY A 322 4.25 -10.11 -6.67
N GLN A 323 3.01 -10.07 -6.20
CA GLN A 323 2.38 -8.87 -5.62
C GLN A 323 2.21 -9.10 -4.12
N VAL A 324 2.42 -8.05 -3.33
CA VAL A 324 2.17 -8.06 -1.88
C VAL A 324 0.99 -7.16 -1.60
N SER A 325 -0.04 -7.67 -0.93
CA SER A 325 -1.23 -6.92 -0.53
C SER A 325 -1.17 -6.61 0.96
N ILE A 326 -1.07 -5.33 1.29
CA ILE A 326 -1.10 -4.83 2.67
C ILE A 326 -2.53 -4.36 2.95
N HIS A 327 -3.19 -4.95 3.94
CA HIS A 327 -4.52 -4.51 4.33
C HIS A 327 -4.43 -3.24 5.17
N LEU A 328 -5.17 -2.20 4.77
CA LEU A 328 -5.23 -0.92 5.47
C LEU A 328 -6.61 -0.76 6.11
N PRO A 329 -6.82 -1.22 7.35
CA PRO A 329 -8.06 -1.00 8.08
C PRO A 329 -8.22 0.47 8.49
N HIS A 330 -9.39 0.81 9.04
CA HIS A 330 -9.64 2.12 9.63
C HIS A 330 -8.52 2.52 10.62
N ASN A 331 -8.10 3.78 10.56
CA ASN A 331 -7.12 4.38 11.45
C ASN A 331 -5.75 3.67 11.42
N SER A 332 -5.27 3.37 10.21
CA SER A 332 -3.93 2.85 9.97
C SER A 332 -3.04 3.91 9.32
N LEU A 333 -1.87 4.15 9.91
CA LEU A 333 -0.81 4.96 9.32
C LEU A 333 0.22 4.05 8.66
N LEU A 334 0.30 4.10 7.34
CA LEU A 334 1.34 3.42 6.55
C LEU A 334 2.46 4.41 6.23
N VAL A 335 3.71 4.05 6.55
CA VAL A 335 4.89 4.82 6.16
C VAL A 335 5.59 4.11 5.00
N MET A 336 5.65 4.78 3.85
CA MET A 336 6.44 4.35 2.70
C MET A 336 7.87 4.90 2.86
N HIS A 337 8.83 4.02 3.13
CA HIS A 337 10.23 4.39 3.37
C HIS A 337 10.98 4.73 2.07
N ALA A 338 12.21 5.23 2.24
CA ALA A 338 13.02 5.89 1.23
C ALA A 338 13.18 5.12 -0.09
N GLU A 339 13.12 3.79 -0.11
CA GLU A 339 13.28 3.01 -1.35
C GLU A 339 11.99 2.81 -2.14
N MET A 340 10.84 3.15 -1.55
CA MET A 340 9.53 2.78 -2.07
C MET A 340 9.31 3.32 -3.48
N GLN A 341 9.64 4.59 -3.72
CA GLN A 341 9.30 5.23 -5.00
C GLN A 341 10.26 4.88 -6.14
N GLU A 342 11.51 4.53 -5.84
CA GLU A 342 12.47 4.10 -6.86
C GLU A 342 12.34 2.61 -7.19
N GLU A 343 12.16 1.75 -6.17
CA GLU A 343 12.27 0.30 -6.35
C GLU A 343 10.92 -0.40 -6.45
N TRP A 344 9.81 0.26 -6.06
CA TRP A 344 8.49 -0.34 -5.99
C TRP A 344 7.42 0.51 -6.68
N LYS A 345 6.30 -0.15 -6.97
CA LYS A 345 5.05 0.48 -7.37
C LYS A 345 3.95 0.05 -6.43
N HIS A 346 2.98 0.92 -6.23
CA HIS A 346 1.83 0.67 -5.37
C HIS A 346 0.50 1.01 -6.05
N SER A 347 -0.58 0.44 -5.54
CA SER A 347 -1.95 0.60 -6.03
C SER A 347 -2.97 0.38 -4.92
N ILE A 348 -4.19 0.89 -5.11
CA ILE A 348 -5.36 0.46 -4.35
C ILE A 348 -6.21 -0.39 -5.29
N ALA A 349 -6.34 -1.67 -5.00
CA ALA A 349 -7.07 -2.61 -5.85
C ALA A 349 -8.58 -2.47 -5.65
N PRO A 350 -9.40 -2.64 -6.72
CA PRO A 350 -10.85 -2.80 -6.55
C PRO A 350 -11.17 -3.96 -5.60
N ALA A 351 -12.22 -3.79 -4.79
CA ALA A 351 -12.72 -4.81 -3.89
C ALA A 351 -14.10 -5.31 -4.38
N GLN A 352 -14.30 -6.62 -4.42
CA GLN A 352 -15.58 -7.22 -4.79
C GLN A 352 -16.63 -7.05 -3.70
N ALA A 353 -16.20 -7.17 -2.44
CA ALA A 353 -17.00 -6.95 -1.25
C ALA A 353 -16.34 -5.87 -0.38
N ILE A 354 -17.17 -5.10 0.32
CA ILE A 354 -16.77 -4.11 1.30
C ILE A 354 -17.63 -4.30 2.53
N ASP A 355 -16.97 -4.40 3.67
CA ASP A 355 -17.64 -4.31 4.97
C ASP A 355 -17.86 -2.83 5.32
N PRO A 356 -19.11 -2.38 5.52
CA PRO A 356 -19.38 -0.98 5.81
C PRO A 356 -18.77 -0.52 7.13
N HIS A 357 -18.15 0.66 7.12
CA HIS A 357 -17.72 1.36 8.32
C HIS A 357 -18.92 2.04 9.02
N PRO A 358 -19.02 2.03 10.36
CA PRO A 358 -20.15 2.64 11.08
C PRO A 358 -20.42 4.11 10.73
N ILE A 359 -19.35 4.87 10.49
CA ILE A 359 -19.42 6.30 10.14
C ILE A 359 -19.37 6.52 8.62
N ALA A 360 -18.41 5.91 7.92
CA ALA A 360 -18.11 6.21 6.52
C ALA A 360 -18.95 5.39 5.53
N LYS A 361 -19.74 4.42 6.04
CA LYS A 361 -20.48 3.44 5.24
C LYS A 361 -19.53 2.73 4.27
N SER A 362 -19.67 2.96 2.96
CA SER A 362 -18.85 2.34 1.91
C SER A 362 -17.55 3.10 1.59
N LYS A 363 -17.30 4.25 2.22
CA LYS A 363 -16.21 5.14 1.82
C LYS A 363 -14.91 4.81 2.56
N ARG A 364 -13.81 4.90 1.82
CA ARG A 364 -12.45 4.99 2.36
C ARG A 364 -11.90 6.39 2.06
N ILE A 365 -11.43 7.07 3.08
CA ILE A 365 -10.67 8.31 2.94
C ILE A 365 -9.21 8.02 3.25
N ASN A 366 -8.31 8.55 2.43
CA ASN A 366 -6.87 8.41 2.64
C ASN A 366 -6.19 9.76 2.52
N ILE A 367 -5.43 10.14 3.55
CA ILE A 367 -4.58 11.33 3.53
C ILE A 367 -3.15 10.90 3.26
N THR A 368 -2.63 11.24 2.07
CA THR A 368 -1.23 11.02 1.71
C THR A 368 -0.42 12.29 1.98
N TYR A 369 0.24 12.32 3.13
CA TYR A 369 1.13 13.41 3.52
C TYR A 369 2.49 13.30 2.84
N ARG A 370 2.98 14.44 2.36
CA ARG A 370 4.20 14.62 1.56
C ARG A 370 5.05 15.74 2.15
N CYS A 371 6.36 15.62 1.97
CA CYS A 371 7.34 16.62 2.35
C CYS A 371 8.00 17.18 1.07
N TYR A 372 7.47 18.28 0.55
CA TYR A 372 8.06 19.01 -0.56
C TYR A 372 9.27 19.82 -0.10
N LYS A 373 10.34 19.76 -0.89
CA LYS A 373 11.59 20.45 -0.59
C LYS A 373 11.62 21.82 -1.24
N GLU A 374 12.02 22.84 -0.48
CA GLU A 374 12.20 24.20 -1.01
C GLU A 374 13.27 24.25 -2.11
N SER A 375 14.35 23.45 -1.96
CA SER A 375 15.38 23.32 -2.99
C SER A 375 14.86 22.74 -4.31
N LEU A 376 13.67 22.14 -4.33
CA LEU A 376 13.00 21.61 -5.52
C LEU A 376 11.79 22.45 -5.94
N HIS A 377 11.69 23.68 -5.43
CA HIS A 377 10.65 24.61 -5.85
C HIS A 377 10.68 24.77 -7.40
N PRO A 378 9.53 24.78 -8.09
CA PRO A 378 9.45 24.94 -9.56
C PRO A 378 10.32 26.06 -10.14
N ARG A 379 10.45 27.18 -9.42
CA ARG A 379 11.32 28.34 -9.75
C ARG A 379 12.82 27.99 -9.87
N LEU A 380 13.28 26.99 -9.11
CA LEU A 380 14.68 26.55 -9.08
C LEU A 380 14.94 25.37 -10.02
N THR A 381 13.91 24.55 -10.31
CA THR A 381 14.04 23.37 -11.16
C THR A 381 14.23 23.71 -12.64
N PRO A 382 14.89 22.84 -13.44
CA PRO A 382 15.05 23.07 -14.87
C PRO A 382 13.70 23.18 -15.60
N LYS A 383 13.61 24.12 -16.54
CA LYS A 383 12.48 24.24 -17.48
C LYS A 383 12.81 23.55 -18.79
N CYS A 384 11.82 22.92 -19.40
CA CYS A 384 11.96 22.29 -20.71
C CYS A 384 11.81 23.32 -21.85
N LYS A 385 11.96 22.87 -23.10
CA LYS A 385 11.79 23.74 -24.30
C LYS A 385 10.36 24.28 -24.47
N CYS A 386 9.38 23.69 -23.79
CA CYS A 386 7.99 24.18 -23.77
C CYS A 386 7.76 25.30 -22.73
N GLY A 387 8.80 25.71 -21.98
CA GLY A 387 8.71 26.77 -20.97
C GLY A 387 8.11 26.34 -19.62
N VAL A 388 7.82 25.05 -19.44
CA VAL A 388 7.28 24.51 -18.18
C VAL A 388 8.36 23.84 -17.32
N PRO A 389 8.20 23.79 -15.99
CA PRO A 389 9.03 22.96 -15.12
C PRO A 389 9.08 21.50 -15.59
N THR A 390 10.25 20.87 -15.42
CA THR A 390 10.46 19.46 -15.78
C THR A 390 10.02 18.51 -14.67
N VAL A 391 9.72 17.25 -15.03
CA VAL A 391 9.43 16.19 -14.05
C VAL A 391 10.73 15.49 -13.67
N LEU A 392 10.92 15.22 -12.38
CA LEU A 392 11.99 14.33 -11.91
C LEU A 392 11.53 12.88 -11.99
N ARG A 393 12.34 12.01 -12.61
CA ARG A 393 12.10 10.57 -12.62
C ARG A 393 13.36 9.79 -12.25
N CYS A 394 13.16 8.65 -11.60
CA CYS A 394 14.20 7.65 -11.39
C CYS A 394 14.14 6.58 -12.49
N VAL A 395 15.29 6.15 -12.99
CA VAL A 395 15.40 5.03 -13.93
C VAL A 395 15.23 3.72 -13.16
N GLN A 396 14.11 3.02 -13.37
CA GLN A 396 13.80 1.79 -12.62
C GLN A 396 14.08 0.49 -13.39
N LYS A 397 14.07 0.53 -14.74
CA LYS A 397 14.05 -0.70 -15.59
C LYS A 397 15.33 -1.03 -16.34
N ARG A 398 16.17 -0.03 -16.66
CA ARG A 398 17.41 -0.22 -17.43
C ARG A 398 18.56 -0.44 -16.47
N THR A 399 19.24 -1.57 -16.55
CA THR A 399 20.25 -1.99 -15.56
C THR A 399 21.42 -1.02 -15.48
N GLU A 400 21.94 -0.59 -16.62
CA GLU A 400 23.09 0.32 -16.74
C GLU A 400 22.90 1.65 -15.97
N ASN A 401 21.68 2.18 -15.98
CA ASN A 401 21.37 3.49 -15.40
C ASN A 401 20.40 3.39 -14.22
N ARG A 402 20.15 2.19 -13.67
CA ARG A 402 19.17 1.98 -12.60
C ARG A 402 19.51 2.82 -11.38
N GLY A 403 18.52 3.49 -10.81
CA GLY A 403 18.71 4.38 -9.66
C GLY A 403 19.22 5.77 -10.00
N ARG A 404 19.55 6.06 -11.27
CA ARG A 404 19.87 7.43 -11.71
C ARG A 404 18.61 8.24 -11.91
N TYR A 405 18.70 9.54 -11.63
CA TYR A 405 17.59 10.48 -11.76
C TYR A 405 17.74 11.35 -13.00
N MET A 406 16.62 11.73 -13.60
CA MET A 406 16.57 12.54 -14.82
C MET A 406 15.42 13.53 -14.80
N TRP A 407 15.69 14.73 -15.32
CA TRP A 407 14.71 15.76 -15.63
C TRP A 407 14.20 15.55 -17.06
N MET A 408 12.89 15.52 -17.23
CA MET A 408 12.26 15.35 -18.54
C MET A 408 11.06 16.26 -18.73
N CYS A 409 10.70 16.52 -19.99
CA CYS A 409 9.41 17.12 -20.30
C CYS A 409 8.27 16.15 -19.95
N HIS A 410 7.13 16.69 -19.49
CA HIS A 410 5.92 15.92 -19.22
C HIS A 410 4.63 16.59 -19.69
N THR A 411 4.71 17.58 -20.58
CA THR A 411 3.53 18.25 -21.14
C THR A 411 2.65 17.31 -21.96
N ASN A 412 3.19 16.19 -22.43
CA ASN A 412 2.44 15.13 -23.11
C ASN A 412 1.43 14.41 -22.20
N TYR A 413 1.47 14.64 -20.88
CA TYR A 413 0.44 14.18 -19.94
C TYR A 413 -0.78 15.12 -19.89
N THR A 414 -0.67 16.34 -20.42
CA THR A 414 -1.80 17.27 -20.55
C THR A 414 -2.61 16.93 -21.80
N PRO A 415 -3.95 16.82 -21.68
CA PRO A 415 -4.83 16.67 -22.83
C PRO A 415 -4.58 17.71 -23.92
N GLY A 416 -4.31 17.23 -25.14
CA GLY A 416 -4.12 18.09 -26.32
C GLY A 416 -2.79 18.84 -26.42
N LYS A 417 -1.79 18.52 -25.58
CA LYS A 417 -0.44 19.11 -25.70
C LYS A 417 0.59 18.07 -26.13
N GLU A 418 1.49 18.47 -27.02
CA GLU A 418 2.68 17.69 -27.35
C GLU A 418 3.83 18.01 -26.38
N GLY A 419 4.75 17.05 -26.23
CA GLY A 419 5.94 17.20 -25.41
C GLY A 419 7.21 17.36 -26.23
N CYS A 420 8.10 18.26 -25.81
CA CYS A 420 9.45 18.32 -26.36
C CYS A 420 10.32 17.16 -25.86
N SER A 421 11.41 16.87 -26.57
CA SER A 421 12.39 15.85 -26.22
C SER A 421 13.42 16.28 -25.17
N PHE A 422 13.08 17.24 -24.30
CA PHE A 422 14.01 17.70 -23.26
C PHE A 422 14.37 16.55 -22.31
N PHE A 423 15.67 16.40 -22.07
CA PHE A 423 16.26 15.41 -21.18
C PHE A 423 17.52 15.99 -20.55
N GLN A 424 17.67 15.80 -19.25
CA GLN A 424 18.90 16.13 -18.53
C GLN A 424 19.08 15.16 -17.36
N TRP A 425 20.30 14.65 -17.15
CA TRP A 425 20.60 13.89 -15.94
C TRP A 425 20.51 14.81 -14.72
N ALA A 426 19.80 14.35 -13.69
CA ALA A 426 19.71 15.06 -12.43
C ALA A 426 20.88 14.65 -11.53
N GLU A 427 21.48 15.63 -10.89
CA GLU A 427 22.56 15.45 -9.92
C GLU A 427 22.03 15.79 -8.54
N PHE A 428 22.44 15.00 -7.54
CA PHE A 428 22.10 15.20 -6.14
C PHE A 428 23.33 14.85 -5.31
N ASP A 429 23.51 15.53 -4.19
CA ASP A 429 24.50 15.16 -3.17
C ASP A 429 24.02 13.95 -2.33
N ASP A 430 24.81 13.50 -1.36
CA ASP A 430 24.44 12.34 -0.54
C ASP A 430 23.18 12.55 0.33
N ASP A 431 22.73 13.79 0.52
CA ASP A 431 21.52 14.18 1.25
C ASP A 431 20.30 14.37 0.33
N GLY A 432 20.49 14.17 -0.97
CA GLY A 432 19.43 14.28 -1.95
C GLY A 432 19.07 15.73 -2.27
N GLU A 433 20.01 16.65 -2.08
CA GLU A 433 19.88 18.05 -2.44
C GLU A 433 20.51 18.32 -3.82
N PRO A 434 19.86 19.13 -4.66
CA PRO A 434 20.40 19.48 -5.96
C PRO A 434 21.57 20.48 -5.82
N PRO A 435 22.43 20.65 -6.86
CA PRO A 435 23.60 21.53 -6.81
C PRO A 435 23.32 22.99 -6.45
N TRP A 436 22.09 23.47 -6.70
CA TRP A 436 21.67 24.84 -6.39
C TRP A 436 21.14 25.03 -4.96
N ALA A 437 21.01 23.97 -4.16
CA ALA A 437 20.48 24.07 -2.80
C ALA A 437 21.40 24.85 -1.84
N GLY A 438 22.70 24.93 -2.15
CA GLY A 438 23.70 25.63 -1.34
C GLY A 438 24.01 27.06 -1.79
N ASP A 439 23.27 27.60 -2.77
CA ASP A 439 23.57 28.89 -3.39
C ASP A 439 22.57 29.97 -2.94
N PRO A 440 22.79 30.66 -1.80
CA PRO A 440 21.91 31.72 -1.31
C PRO A 440 21.86 32.94 -2.25
N MET A 441 22.64 32.96 -3.34
CA MET A 441 22.75 34.08 -4.27
C MET A 441 21.66 34.16 -5.34
N LYS A 442 20.76 33.17 -5.45
CA LYS A 442 19.61 33.25 -6.38
C LYS A 442 18.34 33.86 -5.77
N GLU A 443 18.18 33.83 -4.45
CA GLU A 443 17.01 34.42 -3.77
C GLU A 443 16.92 35.95 -3.93
N ASN A 444 18.02 36.63 -4.31
CA ASN A 444 18.08 38.09 -4.28
C ASN A 444 18.22 38.76 -5.66
N LYS A 445 18.37 38.00 -6.75
CA LYS A 445 18.53 38.59 -8.10
C LYS A 445 17.22 38.81 -8.86
N ASP A 446 16.19 38.01 -8.55
CA ASP A 446 14.89 38.16 -9.19
C ASP A 446 14.01 39.19 -8.46
N SER A 447 14.14 39.31 -7.13
CA SER A 447 13.43 40.30 -6.30
C SER A 447 13.88 41.75 -6.54
N ILE A 448 15.13 41.96 -6.96
CA ILE A 448 15.68 43.29 -7.24
C ILE A 448 15.35 43.76 -8.68
N LYS A 449 15.04 42.83 -9.59
CA LYS A 449 14.71 43.18 -10.99
C LYS A 449 13.25 43.60 -11.19
N GLU A 450 12.31 43.16 -10.35
CA GLU A 450 10.91 43.58 -10.44
C GLU A 450 10.59 44.92 -9.77
N GLN A 451 11.52 45.49 -9.00
CA GLN A 451 11.37 46.85 -8.43
C GLN A 451 12.07 47.95 -9.24
N SER A 452 12.66 47.61 -10.38
CA SER A 452 13.42 48.54 -11.23
C SER A 452 12.92 48.52 -12.68
N ILE A 453 11.61 48.74 -12.89
CA ILE A 453 11.05 49.20 -14.18
C ILE A 453 9.94 50.21 -13.88
#